data_AF-A0A7J2I481-F1
#
_entry.id   AF-A0A7J2I481-F1
#
_cell.length_a   1.000
_cell.length_b   1.000
_cell.length_c   1.000
_cell.angle_alpha   90.00
_cell.angle_beta   90.00
_cell.angle_gamma   90.00
#
_symmetry.space_group_name_H-M   'P 1'
#
loop_
_entity.id
_entity.type
_entity.pdbx_description
1 polymer ?
#
loop_
_entity_poly.entity_id
_entity_poly.type
_entity_poly.pdbx_seq_one_letter_code
_entity_poly.pdbx_strand_id
1 'polypeptide(L)'
;MRGRARYGVILCTVVVTALLAWAFLSGWGPICPHNITFGSIPYLFREGDIDCYIAVKPEVEEVPLRFGEPMRVRVFITYYARPPAPEEVKVLIGPQYITADYGVTYVERLPDGTEVSRRPLMGSEVVGMGYVRYEPSELTIRANETAVMWVIIEFPEDAKAQIEEFKSGGVEKLPIPISAFKVVDETELREKYGLGISYEGHIWVIIDSEA
;
A
#
# COMPACT_ATOMS: atom_id res chain seq x y z
N MET A 1 4.74 62.61 23.67
CA MET A 1 5.06 61.16 23.50
C MET A 1 4.50 60.58 22.20
N ARG A 2 4.92 61.06 21.01
CA ARG A 2 4.47 60.51 19.69
C ARG A 2 5.60 59.96 18.82
N GLY A 3 6.87 60.14 19.21
CA GLY A 3 8.04 59.68 18.44
C GLY A 3 8.49 58.25 18.76
N ARG A 4 8.53 57.83 20.04
CA ARG A 4 9.09 56.54 20.45
C ARG A 4 8.34 55.31 19.91
N ALA A 5 7.02 55.39 19.78
CA ALA A 5 6.22 54.28 19.23
C ALA A 5 6.48 54.05 17.73
N ARG A 6 6.72 55.12 16.96
CA ARG A 6 7.01 55.00 15.52
C ARG A 6 8.36 54.34 15.25
N TYR A 7 9.39 54.69 16.03
CA TYR A 7 10.71 54.05 15.91
C TYR A 7 10.69 52.57 16.33
N GLY A 8 9.90 52.21 17.36
CA GLY A 8 9.74 50.82 17.76
C GLY A 8 9.06 49.95 16.70
N VAL A 9 8.04 50.47 16.03
CA VAL A 9 7.37 49.75 14.93
C VAL A 9 8.31 49.56 13.75
N ILE A 10 9.03 50.61 13.32
CA ILE A 10 9.97 50.53 12.21
C ILE A 10 11.10 49.53 12.52
N LEU A 11 11.63 49.54 13.75
CA LEU A 11 12.68 48.60 14.15
C LEU A 11 12.17 47.14 14.12
N CYS A 12 10.97 46.87 14.61
CA CYS A 12 10.35 45.55 14.51
C CYS A 12 10.14 45.12 13.06
N THR A 13 9.70 46.02 12.17
CA THR A 13 9.50 45.67 10.76
C THR A 13 10.82 45.32 10.08
N VAL A 14 11.89 46.09 10.33
CA VAL A 14 13.21 45.81 9.76
C VAL A 14 13.76 44.46 10.27
N VAL A 15 13.62 44.18 11.57
CA VAL A 15 14.08 42.91 12.16
C VAL A 15 13.31 41.72 11.63
N VAL A 16 11.98 41.81 11.51
CA VAL A 16 11.15 40.73 10.94
C VAL A 16 11.46 40.50 9.46
N THR A 17 11.64 41.58 8.70
CA THR A 17 11.96 41.48 7.26
C THR A 17 13.35 40.87 7.05
N ALA A 18 14.33 41.24 7.88
CA ALA A 18 15.67 40.68 7.85
C ALA A 18 15.70 39.19 8.27
N LEU A 19 14.91 38.80 9.28
CA LEU A 19 14.75 37.40 9.68
C LEU A 19 14.08 36.55 8.60
N LEU A 20 13.05 37.07 7.93
CA LEU A 20 12.40 36.40 6.82
C LEU A 20 13.36 36.26 5.62
N ALA A 21 14.08 37.32 5.27
CA ALA A 21 15.09 37.27 4.20
C ALA A 21 16.23 36.30 4.53
N TRP A 22 16.70 36.28 5.77
CA TRP A 22 17.71 35.33 6.25
C TRP A 22 17.20 33.89 6.15
N ALA A 23 15.97 33.60 6.60
CA ALA A 23 15.38 32.26 6.50
C ALA A 23 15.25 31.79 5.04
N PHE A 24 14.84 32.69 4.13
CA PHE A 24 14.76 32.40 2.69
C PHE A 24 16.14 32.17 2.06
N LEU A 25 17.17 32.93 2.46
CA LEU A 25 18.51 32.83 1.89
C LEU A 25 19.38 31.72 2.51
N SER A 26 19.12 31.34 3.77
CA SER A 26 19.88 30.32 4.49
C SER A 26 19.40 28.88 4.20
N GLY A 27 18.46 28.69 3.26
CA GLY A 27 17.89 27.38 2.95
C GLY A 27 16.97 26.81 4.03
N TRP A 28 16.61 27.62 5.04
CA TRP A 28 15.63 27.31 6.09
C TRP A 28 14.31 28.04 5.77
N GLY A 29 13.88 27.98 4.51
CA GLY A 29 12.53 28.40 4.13
C GLY A 29 11.48 27.65 4.96
N PRO A 30 10.19 28.07 4.94
CA PRO A 30 9.13 27.20 5.44
C PRO A 30 9.40 25.84 4.81
N ILE A 31 9.41 24.77 5.62
CA ILE A 31 9.60 23.39 5.16
C ILE A 31 8.88 23.32 3.83
N CYS A 32 9.62 23.39 2.71
CA CYS A 32 9.03 23.10 1.42
C CYS A 32 8.66 21.66 1.67
N PRO A 33 7.36 21.29 1.77
CA PRO A 33 7.06 19.89 1.77
C PRO A 33 7.74 19.42 0.49
N HIS A 34 8.74 18.55 0.63
CA HIS A 34 9.28 17.82 -0.52
C HIS A 34 8.03 17.26 -1.19
N ASN A 35 7.69 17.88 -2.31
CA ASN A 35 6.46 17.80 -3.07
C ASN A 35 5.32 17.04 -2.37
N ILE A 36 4.27 17.75 -1.92
CA ILE A 36 2.95 17.10 -1.88
C ILE A 36 2.52 16.96 -3.35
N THR A 37 3.09 15.97 -4.02
CA THR A 37 2.73 15.58 -5.38
C THR A 37 1.39 14.86 -5.28
N PHE A 38 0.31 15.60 -5.48
CA PHE A 38 -1.02 15.02 -5.68
C PHE A 38 -1.07 14.40 -7.07
N GLY A 39 -0.91 13.08 -7.15
CA GLY A 39 -1.01 12.34 -8.39
C GLY A 39 -0.93 10.85 -8.12
N SER A 40 -1.63 10.04 -8.93
CA SER A 40 -1.41 8.60 -8.92
C SER A 40 0.05 8.32 -9.33
N ILE A 41 0.65 7.24 -8.83
CA ILE A 41 2.03 6.86 -9.19
C ILE A 41 2.25 6.84 -10.72
N PRO A 42 1.32 6.32 -11.55
CA PRO A 42 1.44 6.41 -13.01
C PRO A 42 1.45 7.85 -13.57
N TYR A 43 0.75 8.78 -12.93
CA TYR A 43 0.78 10.20 -13.30
C TYR A 43 2.13 10.83 -12.98
N LEU A 44 2.68 10.59 -11.79
CA LEU A 44 4.00 11.11 -11.39
C LEU A 44 5.10 10.61 -12.33
N PHE A 45 5.03 9.35 -12.74
CA PHE A 45 5.96 8.79 -13.71
C PHE A 45 5.84 9.50 -15.07
N ARG A 46 4.61 9.74 -15.54
CA ARG A 46 4.35 10.44 -16.80
C ARG A 46 4.88 11.87 -16.81
N GLU A 47 4.71 12.60 -15.71
CA GLU A 47 5.08 14.02 -15.61
C GLU A 47 6.58 14.26 -15.47
N GLY A 48 7.36 13.24 -15.11
CA GLY A 48 8.79 13.45 -14.85
C GLY A 48 9.19 13.38 -13.38
N ASP A 49 8.23 13.31 -12.47
CA ASP A 49 8.48 13.46 -11.03
C ASP A 49 9.14 12.24 -10.38
N ILE A 50 8.93 11.06 -10.97
CA ILE A 50 9.59 9.81 -10.59
C ILE A 50 10.11 9.09 -11.84
N ASP A 51 11.25 8.42 -11.73
CA ASP A 51 11.92 7.75 -12.85
C ASP A 51 11.62 6.25 -12.95
N CYS A 52 10.98 5.68 -11.92
CA CYS A 52 10.47 4.32 -11.99
C CYS A 52 9.31 4.05 -11.04
N TYR A 53 8.50 3.05 -11.38
CA TYR A 53 7.47 2.52 -10.50
C TYR A 53 7.14 1.06 -10.80
N ILE A 54 6.53 0.38 -9.83
CA ILE A 54 5.98 -0.97 -9.99
C ILE A 54 4.45 -0.88 -10.04
N ALA A 55 3.83 -1.47 -11.06
CA ALA A 55 2.39 -1.68 -11.13
C ALA A 55 2.05 -3.12 -10.79
N VAL A 56 1.06 -3.31 -9.91
CA VAL A 56 0.63 -4.62 -9.41
C VAL A 56 -0.85 -4.79 -9.71
N LYS A 57 -1.20 -5.79 -10.50
CA LYS A 57 -2.58 -6.02 -10.94
C LYS A 57 -2.94 -7.50 -10.89
N PRO A 58 -4.02 -7.90 -10.20
CA PRO A 58 -4.48 -9.28 -10.26
C PRO A 58 -5.15 -9.58 -11.61
N GLU A 59 -5.13 -10.85 -12.01
CA GLU A 59 -5.86 -11.35 -13.18
C GLU A 59 -7.37 -11.26 -13.00
N VAL A 60 -7.83 -11.58 -11.78
CA VAL A 60 -9.23 -11.52 -11.37
C VAL A 60 -9.31 -10.87 -10.00
N GLU A 61 -10.38 -10.11 -9.76
CA GLU A 61 -10.58 -9.46 -8.47
C GLU A 61 -11.38 -10.31 -7.49
N GLU A 62 -12.13 -11.30 -7.97
CA GLU A 62 -13.03 -12.12 -7.14
C GLU A 62 -12.85 -13.60 -7.45
N VAL A 63 -12.79 -14.42 -6.40
CA VAL A 63 -12.78 -15.87 -6.48
C VAL A 63 -13.79 -16.46 -5.50
N PRO A 64 -14.51 -17.53 -5.85
CA PRO A 64 -15.48 -18.17 -4.95
C PRO A 64 -14.74 -18.93 -3.84
N LEU A 65 -15.24 -18.88 -2.60
CA LEU A 65 -14.70 -19.68 -1.50
C LEU A 65 -14.84 -21.18 -1.82
N ARG A 66 -13.71 -21.90 -1.76
CA ARG A 66 -13.68 -23.37 -1.87
C ARG A 66 -12.86 -23.95 -0.74
N PHE A 67 -13.46 -24.90 -0.02
CA PHE A 67 -12.77 -25.67 1.01
C PHE A 67 -12.11 -26.90 0.39
N GLY A 68 -10.89 -27.22 0.83
CA GLY A 68 -10.13 -28.39 0.39
C GLY A 68 -9.57 -28.33 -1.04
N GLU A 69 -9.93 -27.32 -1.83
CA GLU A 69 -9.41 -27.10 -3.18
C GLU A 69 -8.57 -25.82 -3.27
N PRO A 70 -7.29 -25.89 -3.68
CA PRO A 70 -6.47 -24.71 -3.82
C PRO A 70 -6.87 -23.90 -5.06
N MET A 71 -7.14 -22.62 -4.86
CA MET A 71 -7.36 -21.64 -5.92
C MET A 71 -6.05 -20.96 -6.27
N ARG A 72 -5.79 -20.72 -7.56
CA ARG A 72 -4.58 -20.03 -8.04
C ARG A 72 -4.97 -18.79 -8.82
N VAL A 73 -4.49 -17.64 -8.38
CA VAL A 73 -4.71 -16.35 -9.03
C VAL A 73 -3.38 -15.79 -9.48
N ARG A 74 -3.28 -15.35 -10.74
CA ARG A 74 -2.10 -14.63 -11.22
C ARG A 74 -2.18 -13.17 -10.77
N VAL A 75 -1.04 -12.64 -10.34
CA VAL A 75 -0.80 -11.23 -10.09
C VAL A 75 0.33 -10.79 -11.00
N PHE A 76 0.05 -9.83 -11.86
CA PHE A 76 0.99 -9.24 -12.79
C PHE A 76 1.74 -8.12 -12.09
N ILE A 77 3.07 -8.20 -12.10
CA ILE A 77 3.96 -7.20 -11.53
C ILE A 77 4.77 -6.62 -12.69
N THR A 78 4.50 -5.37 -13.05
CA THR A 78 5.18 -4.68 -14.16
C THR A 78 6.10 -3.61 -13.62
N TYR A 79 7.36 -3.63 -14.04
CA TYR A 79 8.32 -2.59 -13.67
C TYR A 79 8.40 -1.56 -14.79
N TYR A 80 8.03 -0.32 -14.53
CA TYR A 80 8.19 0.79 -15.46
C TYR A 80 9.39 1.63 -15.04
N ALA A 81 10.30 1.87 -15.98
CA ALA A 81 11.50 2.64 -15.72
C ALA A 81 11.93 3.42 -16.96
N ARG A 82 12.59 4.55 -16.72
CA ARG A 82 13.31 5.33 -17.73
C ARG A 82 14.69 5.71 -17.18
N PRO A 83 15.68 6.02 -18.03
CA PRO A 83 16.95 6.54 -17.57
C PRO A 83 16.73 7.78 -16.68
N PRO A 84 17.38 7.88 -15.51
CA PRO A 84 18.55 7.11 -15.06
C PRO A 84 18.24 5.89 -14.16
N ALA A 85 16.97 5.48 -14.01
CA ALA A 85 16.61 4.32 -13.19
C ALA A 85 17.22 3.01 -13.75
N PRO A 86 17.46 1.99 -12.89
CA PRO A 86 18.05 0.73 -13.32
C PRO A 86 17.18 -0.02 -14.33
N GLU A 87 17.82 -0.80 -15.19
CA GLU A 87 17.13 -1.59 -16.22
C GLU A 87 16.43 -2.84 -15.65
N GLU A 88 16.78 -3.27 -14.44
CA GLU A 88 16.15 -4.39 -13.75
C GLU A 88 16.06 -4.17 -12.25
N VAL A 89 15.04 -4.76 -11.63
CA VAL A 89 14.83 -4.78 -10.19
C VAL A 89 14.61 -6.20 -9.72
N LYS A 90 15.09 -6.50 -8.51
CA LYS A 90 14.79 -7.75 -7.83
C LYS A 90 13.66 -7.53 -6.82
N VAL A 91 12.71 -8.45 -6.81
CA VAL A 91 11.55 -8.45 -5.93
C VAL A 91 11.53 -9.76 -5.14
N LEU A 92 11.44 -9.66 -3.82
CA LEU A 92 11.26 -10.79 -2.92
C LEU A 92 9.78 -10.93 -2.59
N ILE A 93 9.22 -12.09 -2.83
CA ILE A 93 7.80 -12.39 -2.61
C ILE A 93 7.64 -13.08 -1.26
N GLY A 94 6.71 -12.57 -0.45
CA GLY A 94 6.38 -13.14 0.86
C GLY A 94 5.48 -12.22 1.69
N PRO A 95 4.88 -12.75 2.77
CA PRO A 95 3.98 -12.00 3.62
C PRO A 95 4.75 -10.93 4.42
N GLN A 96 4.91 -9.73 3.87
CA GLN A 96 5.57 -8.62 4.54
C GLN A 96 4.54 -7.64 5.08
N TYR A 97 4.56 -7.42 6.41
CA TYR A 97 3.86 -6.35 7.13
C TYR A 97 2.57 -5.87 6.43
N ILE A 98 1.61 -6.78 6.27
CA ILE A 98 0.37 -6.52 5.54
C ILE A 98 -0.64 -5.86 6.48
N THR A 99 -0.35 -4.64 6.93
CA THR A 99 -1.36 -3.77 7.58
C THR A 99 -2.12 -3.00 6.51
N ALA A 100 -2.73 -3.74 5.59
CA ALA A 100 -3.66 -3.16 4.64
C ALA A 100 -5.07 -3.34 5.20
N ASP A 101 -5.70 -2.21 5.53
CA ASP A 101 -7.13 -2.15 5.81
C ASP A 101 -7.85 -2.14 4.46
N TYR A 102 -8.62 -3.21 4.21
CA TYR A 102 -9.37 -3.39 2.99
C TYR A 102 -10.82 -2.86 3.12
N GLY A 103 -11.14 -2.16 4.22
CA GLY A 103 -12.48 -1.64 4.49
C GLY A 103 -13.47 -2.73 4.92
N VAL A 104 -12.99 -3.94 5.18
CA VAL A 104 -13.80 -5.05 5.72
C VAL A 104 -13.81 -4.92 7.23
N THR A 105 -15.00 -4.89 7.82
CA THR A 105 -15.17 -4.88 9.27
C THR A 105 -16.05 -6.05 9.67
N TYR A 106 -15.76 -6.68 10.80
CA TYR A 106 -16.62 -7.70 11.37
C TYR A 106 -17.03 -7.34 12.80
N VAL A 107 -18.23 -7.80 13.19
CA VAL A 107 -18.73 -7.67 14.56
C VAL A 107 -18.28 -8.88 15.36
N GLU A 108 -17.46 -8.64 16.37
CA GLU A 108 -17.07 -9.66 17.34
C GLU A 108 -18.20 -9.86 18.34
N ARG A 109 -18.64 -11.11 18.51
CA ARG A 109 -19.71 -11.48 19.45
C ARG A 109 -19.19 -12.44 20.51
N LEU A 110 -19.66 -12.27 21.74
CA LEU A 110 -19.46 -13.26 22.80
C LEU A 110 -20.24 -14.55 22.51
N PRO A 111 -19.90 -15.68 23.16
CA PRO A 111 -20.65 -16.93 23.03
C PRO A 111 -22.15 -16.83 23.37
N ASP A 112 -22.56 -15.79 24.12
CA ASP A 112 -23.96 -15.51 24.45
C ASP A 112 -24.68 -14.62 23.41
N GLY A 113 -23.99 -14.25 22.32
CA GLY A 113 -24.51 -13.43 21.23
C GLY A 113 -24.35 -11.91 21.43
N THR A 114 -23.80 -11.46 22.57
CA THR A 114 -23.59 -10.04 22.84
C THR A 114 -22.54 -9.46 21.91
N GLU A 115 -22.86 -8.35 21.23
CA GLU A 115 -21.90 -7.62 20.39
C GLU A 115 -20.86 -6.89 21.27
N VAL A 116 -19.58 -7.20 21.05
CA VAL A 116 -18.46 -6.65 21.84
C VAL A 116 -17.90 -5.41 21.16
N SER A 117 -17.56 -5.55 19.88
CA SER A 117 -16.93 -4.48 19.12
C SER A 117 -17.00 -4.73 17.62
N ARG A 118 -16.89 -3.65 16.84
CA ARG A 118 -16.70 -3.71 15.39
C ARG A 118 -15.23 -3.44 15.11
N ARG A 119 -14.51 -4.43 14.55
CA ARG A 119 -13.09 -4.31 14.22
C ARG A 119 -12.83 -4.54 12.73
N PRO A 120 -11.81 -3.90 12.15
CA PRO A 120 -11.39 -4.19 10.78
C PRO A 120 -10.81 -5.60 10.68
N LEU A 121 -11.10 -6.30 9.59
CA LEU A 121 -10.44 -7.55 9.19
C LEU A 121 -9.24 -7.20 8.30
N MET A 122 -8.04 -7.32 8.86
CA MET A 122 -6.80 -6.99 8.16
C MET A 122 -6.40 -8.12 7.21
N GLY A 123 -5.80 -7.77 6.07
CA GLY A 123 -5.23 -8.78 5.17
C GLY A 123 -4.16 -9.66 5.84
N SER A 124 -3.44 -9.12 6.84
CA SER A 124 -2.51 -9.88 7.67
C SER A 124 -3.17 -10.98 8.48
N GLU A 125 -4.44 -10.84 8.87
CA GLU A 125 -5.14 -11.86 9.64
C GLU A 125 -5.48 -13.06 8.76
N VAL A 126 -5.96 -12.81 7.54
CA VAL A 126 -6.23 -13.86 6.55
C VAL A 126 -4.95 -14.62 6.19
N VAL A 127 -3.84 -13.90 6.01
CA VAL A 127 -2.51 -14.51 5.79
C VAL A 127 -2.01 -15.24 7.05
N GLY A 128 -2.22 -14.67 8.23
CA GLY A 128 -1.82 -15.24 9.52
C GLY A 128 -2.50 -16.56 9.85
N MET A 129 -3.69 -16.81 9.27
CA MET A 129 -4.37 -18.10 9.34
C MET A 129 -3.68 -19.20 8.51
N GLY A 130 -2.73 -18.84 7.62
CA GLY A 130 -1.97 -19.79 6.82
C GLY A 130 -2.67 -20.26 5.54
N TYR A 131 -3.77 -19.63 5.15
CA TYR A 131 -4.56 -20.02 3.96
C TYR A 131 -4.02 -19.45 2.64
N VAL A 132 -3.00 -18.61 2.68
CA VAL A 132 -2.47 -17.93 1.50
C VAL A 132 -0.96 -18.14 1.40
N ARG A 133 -0.51 -18.62 0.25
CA ARG A 133 0.91 -18.77 -0.11
C ARG A 133 1.20 -18.14 -1.46
N TYR A 134 2.46 -17.81 -1.71
CA TYR A 134 2.89 -17.07 -2.89
C TYR A 134 4.03 -17.81 -3.61
N GLU A 135 4.01 -17.80 -4.94
CA GLU A 135 5.06 -18.39 -5.78
C GLU A 135 5.35 -17.52 -7.01
N PRO A 136 6.60 -17.37 -7.48
CA PRO A 136 7.84 -17.81 -6.85
C PRO A 136 8.21 -16.93 -5.64
N SER A 137 9.25 -17.30 -4.90
CA SER A 137 9.77 -16.51 -3.76
C SER A 137 10.61 -15.30 -4.16
N GLU A 138 11.14 -15.30 -5.39
CA GLU A 138 11.88 -14.16 -5.95
C GLU A 138 11.60 -13.98 -7.44
N LEU A 139 11.66 -12.74 -7.88
CA LEU A 139 11.52 -12.33 -9.28
C LEU A 139 12.60 -11.30 -9.61
N THR A 140 13.16 -11.37 -10.81
CA THR A 140 13.89 -10.26 -11.42
C THR A 140 13.05 -9.75 -12.58
N ILE A 141 12.76 -8.46 -12.57
CA ILE A 141 11.86 -7.82 -13.54
C ILE A 141 12.64 -6.75 -14.28
N ARG A 142 12.69 -6.83 -15.61
CA ARG A 142 13.33 -5.80 -16.44
C ARG A 142 12.38 -4.65 -16.70
N ALA A 143 12.95 -3.51 -17.08
CA ALA A 143 12.22 -2.31 -17.43
C ALA A 143 11.22 -2.59 -18.55
N ASN A 144 9.97 -2.23 -18.29
CA ASN A 144 8.79 -2.42 -19.12
C ASN A 144 8.41 -3.89 -19.37
N GLU A 145 8.93 -4.82 -18.57
CA GLU A 145 8.50 -6.22 -18.56
C GLU A 145 7.52 -6.50 -17.42
N THR A 146 6.67 -7.51 -17.64
CA THR A 146 5.71 -8.01 -16.67
C THR A 146 6.13 -9.39 -16.19
N ALA A 147 6.34 -9.53 -14.88
CA ALA A 147 6.50 -10.80 -14.21
C ALA A 147 5.17 -11.27 -13.59
N VAL A 148 5.10 -12.56 -13.25
CA VAL A 148 3.91 -13.18 -12.67
C VAL A 148 4.23 -13.73 -11.28
N MET A 149 3.47 -13.28 -10.29
CA MET A 149 3.35 -13.89 -8.98
C MET A 149 2.04 -14.69 -8.93
N TRP A 150 2.08 -15.92 -8.44
CA TRP A 150 0.93 -16.72 -8.10
C TRP A 150 0.54 -16.49 -6.65
N VAL A 151 -0.73 -16.15 -6.44
CA VAL A 151 -1.38 -16.19 -5.13
C VAL A 151 -2.17 -17.48 -5.06
N ILE A 152 -1.79 -18.36 -4.14
CA ILE A 152 -2.41 -19.67 -3.96
C ILE A 152 -3.19 -19.62 -2.65
N ILE A 153 -4.49 -19.82 -2.75
CA ILE A 153 -5.45 -19.67 -1.65
C ILE A 153 -6.05 -21.05 -1.37
N GLU A 154 -5.88 -21.55 -0.16
CA GLU A 154 -6.29 -22.89 0.25
C GLU A 154 -6.91 -22.83 1.64
N PHE A 155 -8.24 -22.94 1.69
CA PHE A 155 -8.97 -23.04 2.95
C PHE A 155 -9.16 -24.51 3.30
N PRO A 156 -8.54 -25.03 4.36
CA PRO A 156 -8.78 -26.39 4.82
C PRO A 156 -10.21 -26.53 5.38
N GLU A 157 -10.73 -27.75 5.41
CA GLU A 157 -12.10 -28.05 5.86
C GLU A 157 -12.40 -27.58 7.30
N ASP A 158 -11.40 -27.60 8.17
CA ASP A 158 -11.50 -27.12 9.56
C ASP A 158 -11.59 -25.60 9.67
N ALA A 159 -11.25 -24.84 8.63
CA ALA A 159 -11.44 -23.39 8.57
C ALA A 159 -12.92 -22.98 8.52
N LYS A 160 -13.84 -23.90 8.19
CA LYS A 160 -15.28 -23.62 8.06
C LYS A 160 -15.87 -22.89 9.25
N ALA A 161 -15.54 -23.32 10.48
CA ALA A 161 -16.06 -22.70 11.69
C ALA A 161 -15.66 -21.22 11.82
N GLN A 162 -14.41 -20.91 11.46
CA GLN A 162 -13.90 -19.53 11.50
C GLN A 162 -14.50 -18.67 10.38
N ILE A 163 -14.69 -19.22 9.17
CA ILE A 163 -15.33 -18.49 8.08
C ILE A 163 -16.81 -18.20 8.39
N GLU A 164 -17.52 -19.15 9.00
CA GLU A 164 -18.90 -18.93 9.47
C GLU A 164 -18.97 -17.87 10.58
N GLU A 165 -17.96 -17.77 11.45
CA GLU A 165 -17.86 -16.69 12.43
C GLU A 165 -17.77 -15.32 11.72
N PHE A 166 -16.87 -15.17 10.75
CA PHE A 166 -16.78 -13.95 9.94
C PHE A 166 -18.08 -13.62 9.22
N LYS A 167 -18.71 -14.63 8.61
CA LYS A 167 -20.01 -14.48 7.94
C LYS A 167 -21.09 -14.00 8.91
N SER A 168 -21.19 -14.60 10.09
CA SER A 168 -22.15 -14.20 11.13
C SER A 168 -21.89 -12.77 11.64
N GLY A 169 -20.65 -12.31 11.56
CA GLY A 169 -20.19 -10.95 11.85
C GLY A 169 -20.38 -9.95 10.70
N GLY A 170 -21.01 -10.36 9.60
CA GLY A 170 -21.34 -9.51 8.44
C GLY A 170 -20.27 -9.43 7.36
N VAL A 171 -19.29 -10.35 7.35
CA VAL A 171 -18.27 -10.40 6.30
C VAL A 171 -18.81 -11.19 5.11
N GLU A 172 -18.87 -10.54 3.95
CA GLU A 172 -19.30 -11.18 2.68
C GLU A 172 -18.10 -11.64 1.84
N LYS A 173 -16.93 -11.01 2.05
CA LYS A 173 -15.71 -11.28 1.29
C LYS A 173 -14.44 -11.13 2.14
N LEU A 174 -13.47 -12.01 1.90
CA LEU A 174 -12.17 -11.97 2.57
C LEU A 174 -11.15 -11.26 1.69
N PRO A 175 -10.39 -10.30 2.22
CA PRO A 175 -9.32 -9.66 1.48
C PRO A 175 -8.10 -10.57 1.35
N ILE A 176 -7.62 -10.77 0.12
CA ILE A 176 -6.38 -11.49 -0.16
C ILE A 176 -5.32 -10.48 -0.63
N PRO A 177 -4.21 -10.34 0.09
CA PRO A 177 -3.24 -9.29 -0.19
C PRO A 177 -2.37 -9.59 -1.41
N ILE A 178 -2.35 -8.65 -2.36
CA ILE A 178 -1.44 -8.66 -3.52
C ILE A 178 -0.13 -7.92 -3.27
N SER A 179 -0.03 -7.22 -2.13
CA SER A 179 1.14 -6.46 -1.68
C SER A 179 2.19 -7.32 -0.97
N ALA A 180 2.15 -8.63 -1.15
CA ALA A 180 3.05 -9.58 -0.48
C ALA A 180 4.44 -9.63 -1.16
N PHE A 181 5.10 -8.47 -1.30
CA PHE A 181 6.44 -8.40 -1.84
C PHE A 181 7.26 -7.22 -1.30
N LYS A 182 8.57 -7.29 -1.50
CA LYS A 182 9.53 -6.24 -1.22
C LYS A 182 10.49 -6.07 -2.38
N VAL A 183 10.75 -4.82 -2.73
CA VAL A 183 11.79 -4.49 -3.71
C VAL A 183 13.14 -4.52 -3.02
N VAL A 184 14.11 -5.22 -3.60
CA VAL A 184 15.49 -5.18 -3.13
C VAL A 184 16.04 -3.77 -3.36
N ASP A 185 16.74 -3.23 -2.36
CA ASP A 185 17.27 -1.85 -2.37
C ASP A 185 16.19 -0.76 -2.53
N GLU A 186 14.95 -1.01 -2.08
CA GLU A 186 13.82 -0.07 -2.18
C GLU A 186 14.18 1.34 -1.70
N THR A 187 14.87 1.47 -0.57
CA THR A 187 15.27 2.77 -0.01
C THR A 187 16.13 3.55 -0.99
N GLU A 188 17.13 2.92 -1.59
CA GLU A 188 18.02 3.56 -2.56
C GLU A 188 17.26 3.94 -3.83
N LEU A 189 16.40 3.04 -4.33
CA LEU A 189 15.57 3.31 -5.50
C LEU A 189 14.61 4.48 -5.26
N ARG A 190 14.06 4.58 -4.07
CA ARG A 190 13.14 5.64 -3.67
C ARG A 190 13.85 6.98 -3.54
N GLU A 191 15.03 7.01 -2.93
CA GLU A 191 15.81 8.23 -2.74
C GLU A 191 16.43 8.75 -4.04
N LYS A 192 16.92 7.86 -4.91
CA LYS A 192 17.61 8.26 -6.15
C LYS A 192 16.69 8.47 -7.34
N TYR A 193 15.62 7.68 -7.45
CA TYR A 193 14.79 7.60 -8.66
C TYR A 193 13.30 7.84 -8.38
N GLY A 194 12.93 8.11 -7.13
CA GLY A 194 11.54 8.35 -6.76
C GLY A 194 10.63 7.11 -6.85
N LEU A 195 11.17 5.90 -6.68
CA LEU A 195 10.40 4.64 -6.81
C LEU A 195 9.01 4.71 -6.14
N GLY A 196 7.97 4.48 -6.96
CA GLY A 196 6.59 4.31 -6.53
C GLY A 196 6.07 2.88 -6.67
N ILE A 197 5.02 2.53 -5.92
CA ILE A 197 4.28 1.27 -6.10
C ILE A 197 2.80 1.60 -6.27
N SER A 198 2.21 1.09 -7.35
CA SER A 198 0.80 1.25 -7.72
C SER A 198 0.08 -0.09 -7.61
N TYR A 199 -0.96 -0.16 -6.80
CA TYR A 199 -1.84 -1.32 -6.70
C TYR A 199 -3.13 -1.07 -7.48
N GLU A 200 -3.34 -1.84 -8.55
CA GLU A 200 -4.48 -1.71 -9.46
C GLU A 200 -5.47 -2.84 -9.21
N GLY A 201 -6.21 -2.73 -8.11
CA GLY A 201 -7.24 -3.70 -7.71
C GLY A 201 -6.87 -4.51 -6.48
N HIS A 202 -7.74 -5.47 -6.16
CA HIS A 202 -7.62 -6.34 -5.00
C HIS A 202 -8.07 -7.75 -5.36
N ILE A 203 -7.66 -8.76 -4.60
CA ILE A 203 -8.24 -10.10 -4.69
C ILE A 203 -9.18 -10.28 -3.50
N TRP A 204 -10.40 -10.74 -3.78
CA TRP A 204 -11.44 -11.03 -2.82
C TRP A 204 -11.84 -12.49 -2.93
N VAL A 205 -11.93 -13.19 -1.79
CA VAL A 205 -12.61 -14.48 -1.73
C VAL A 205 -14.04 -14.24 -1.30
N ILE A 206 -15.00 -14.62 -2.15
CA ILE A 206 -16.44 -14.44 -1.90
C ILE A 206 -16.95 -15.60 -1.04
N ILE A 207 -17.48 -15.29 0.15
CA ILE A 207 -17.97 -16.30 1.10
C ILE A 207 -19.31 -16.89 0.64
N ASP A 208 -20.16 -16.10 0.00
CA ASP A 208 -21.46 -16.52 -0.55
C ASP A 208 -21.39 -16.78 -2.07
N SER A 209 -20.48 -17.66 -2.50
CA SER A 209 -20.63 -18.23 -3.85
C SER A 209 -21.69 -19.34 -3.80
N GLU A 210 -22.95 -18.98 -4.04
CA GLU A 210 -23.94 -19.99 -4.45
C GLU A 210 -23.51 -20.58 -5.81
N ALA A 211 -22.97 -21.80 -5.78
CA ALA A 211 -23.07 -22.83 -6.84
C ALA A 211 -22.57 -24.18 -6.33
#